data_AF-A0A0Q5E3T6-F1
#
_entry.id   AF-A0A0Q5E3T6-F1
#
_cell.length_a   1.000
_cell.length_b   1.000
_cell.length_c   1.000
_cell.angle_alpha   90.00
_cell.angle_beta   90.00
_cell.angle_gamma   90.00
#
_symmetry.space_group_name_H-M   'P 1'
#
loop_
_entity.id
_entity.type
_entity.pdbx_description
1 polymer ?
#
loop_
_entity_poly.entity_id
_entity_poly.type
_entity_poly.pdbx_seq_one_letter_code
_entity_poly.pdbx_strand_id
1 'polypeptide(L)'
;MKQQNGAVAPTGSACPKKAIQDQDTHRHASDSRTFDHLPDLSPRPVQAVDHTGKRRGKMTAIAWVRASRSGKGTVWLCRCECGRYEYRRPGTWVSKPLPDDRCEVCLQARGPNARQTAPRRLQQWQQDMRDLGLTDEEIGLLQAPGVNVDTRGRTVAQIREQLAKGPT
;
A
#
# COMPACT_ATOMS: atom_id res chain seq x y z
N MET A 1 -3.55 -84.32 6.22
CA MET A 1 -3.94 -83.37 7.27
C MET A 1 -3.81 -81.95 6.72
N LYS A 2 -4.91 -81.17 6.77
CA LYS A 2 -5.07 -79.74 6.40
C LYS A 2 -4.79 -79.42 4.91
N GLN A 3 -5.75 -79.33 3.99
CA GLN A 3 -6.93 -78.43 3.87
C GLN A 3 -6.64 -76.96 4.21
N GLN A 4 -6.68 -76.10 3.17
CA GLN A 4 -7.50 -74.88 2.99
C GLN A 4 -6.93 -74.07 1.80
N ASN A 5 -7.69 -73.93 0.69
CA ASN A 5 -8.54 -72.78 0.32
C ASN A 5 -7.71 -71.50 0.07
N GLY A 6 -7.81 -70.74 -1.02
CA GLY A 6 -8.71 -70.75 -2.17
C GLY A 6 -8.67 -69.39 -2.89
N ALA A 7 -9.16 -69.41 -4.13
CA ALA A 7 -9.81 -68.32 -4.86
C ALA A 7 -8.99 -67.24 -5.59
N VAL A 8 -9.43 -67.10 -6.85
CA VAL A 8 -9.04 -66.25 -7.97
C VAL A 8 -9.72 -64.88 -7.86
N ALA A 9 -9.11 -63.87 -8.50
CA ALA A 9 -9.59 -62.49 -8.65
C ALA A 9 -11.05 -62.38 -9.16
N PRO A 10 -11.70 -61.21 -8.94
CA PRO A 10 -11.77 -60.30 -10.08
C PRO A 10 -11.58 -58.82 -9.77
N THR A 11 -11.24 -58.14 -10.86
CA THR A 11 -11.18 -56.72 -11.16
C THR A 11 -12.29 -55.87 -10.54
N GLY A 12 -11.90 -54.83 -9.80
CA GLY A 12 -12.77 -53.74 -9.37
C GLY A 12 -12.12 -52.40 -9.70
N SER A 13 -12.63 -51.76 -10.75
CA SER A 13 -12.31 -50.40 -11.16
C SER A 13 -12.74 -49.41 -10.07
N ALA A 14 -11.80 -48.63 -9.54
CA ALA A 14 -12.11 -47.51 -8.66
C ALA A 14 -11.28 -46.30 -9.09
N CYS A 15 -12.00 -45.23 -9.42
CA CYS A 15 -11.52 -43.95 -9.95
C CYS A 15 -10.32 -43.39 -9.17
N PRO A 16 -9.38 -42.69 -9.84
CA PRO A 16 -8.33 -41.97 -9.15
C PRO A 16 -8.99 -40.91 -8.27
N LYS A 17 -8.80 -41.02 -6.95
CA LYS A 17 -9.01 -39.89 -6.04
C LYS A 17 -8.08 -38.80 -6.53
N LYS A 18 -8.63 -37.80 -7.22
CA LYS A 18 -7.97 -36.51 -7.41
C LYS A 18 -7.55 -36.08 -6.01
N ALA A 19 -6.27 -36.18 -5.72
CA ALA A 19 -5.68 -35.42 -4.64
C ALA A 19 -6.14 -33.99 -4.89
N ILE A 20 -6.89 -33.47 -3.92
CA ILE A 20 -7.25 -32.07 -3.84
C ILE A 20 -5.90 -31.36 -3.92
N GLN A 21 -5.62 -30.80 -5.09
CA GLN A 21 -4.61 -29.77 -5.21
C GLN A 21 -5.19 -28.64 -4.39
N ASP A 22 -4.82 -28.61 -3.11
CA ASP A 22 -4.68 -27.38 -2.37
C ASP A 22 -3.86 -26.48 -3.29
N GLN A 23 -4.59 -25.65 -4.04
CA GLN A 23 -4.02 -24.47 -4.65
C GLN A 23 -3.71 -23.58 -3.47
N ASP A 24 -2.62 -23.91 -2.80
CA ASP A 24 -1.85 -23.02 -1.99
C ASP A 24 -1.54 -21.87 -2.95
N THR A 25 -2.39 -20.84 -2.88
CA THR A 25 -2.21 -19.61 -3.63
C THR A 25 -0.95 -19.01 -3.07
N HIS A 26 0.20 -19.45 -3.58
CA HIS A 26 1.43 -18.70 -3.63
C HIS A 26 1.13 -17.43 -4.42
N ARG A 27 0.43 -16.50 -3.76
CA ARG A 27 0.42 -15.09 -4.13
C ARG A 27 1.87 -14.69 -4.02
N HIS A 28 2.51 -14.55 -5.18
CA HIS A 28 3.87 -14.10 -5.38
C HIS A 28 4.35 -13.17 -4.25
N ALA A 29 5.14 -13.69 -3.33
CA ALA A 29 5.94 -12.88 -2.43
C ALA A 29 7.16 -12.38 -3.21
N SER A 30 6.93 -11.45 -4.15
CA SER A 30 8.00 -10.70 -4.77
C SER A 30 8.42 -9.55 -3.86
N ASP A 31 9.74 -9.39 -3.67
CA ASP A 31 10.38 -8.11 -3.35
C ASP A 31 9.89 -7.37 -2.09
N SER A 32 10.05 -7.92 -0.88
CA SER A 32 10.12 -7.00 0.28
C SER A 32 11.39 -6.17 0.15
N ARG A 33 11.25 -4.93 -0.34
CA ARG A 33 12.32 -3.92 -0.44
C ARG A 33 12.78 -3.41 0.93
N THR A 34 12.02 -3.76 1.98
CA THR A 34 12.24 -3.40 3.37
C THR A 34 12.73 -4.60 4.16
N PHE A 35 13.80 -4.40 4.93
CA PHE A 35 14.39 -5.40 5.82
C PHE A 35 14.16 -4.97 7.27
N ASP A 36 13.73 -5.90 8.12
CA ASP A 36 13.56 -5.65 9.56
C ASP A 36 14.87 -5.85 10.35
N HIS A 37 15.86 -6.52 9.75
CA HIS A 37 17.20 -6.71 10.29
C HIS A 37 18.27 -6.28 9.30
N LEU A 38 19.48 -6.05 9.81
CA LEU A 38 20.63 -5.70 8.99
C LEU A 38 21.07 -6.94 8.19
N PRO A 39 21.21 -6.87 6.85
CA PRO A 39 21.77 -7.96 6.06
C PRO A 39 23.28 -8.07 6.30
N ASP A 40 23.89 -9.17 5.84
CA ASP A 40 25.34 -9.27 5.72
C ASP A 40 25.85 -8.28 4.67
N LEU A 41 26.89 -7.52 5.02
CA LEU A 41 27.36 -6.37 4.25
C LEU A 41 28.85 -6.50 3.98
N SER A 42 29.21 -6.37 2.71
CA SER A 42 30.61 -6.29 2.31
C SER A 42 31.18 -4.89 2.58
N PRO A 43 32.49 -4.78 2.88
CA PRO A 43 33.13 -3.49 3.06
C PRO A 43 33.02 -2.64 1.80
N ARG A 44 32.88 -1.32 1.98
CA ARG A 44 32.90 -0.35 0.88
C ARG A 44 34.27 -0.38 0.19
N PRO A 45 34.34 -0.49 -1.15
CA PRO A 45 35.59 -0.31 -1.88
C PRO A 45 36.20 1.08 -1.63
N VAL A 46 37.53 1.16 -1.51
CA VAL A 46 38.24 2.40 -1.17
C VAL A 46 37.93 3.54 -2.15
N GLN A 47 37.81 3.22 -3.44
CA GLN A 47 37.51 4.17 -4.51
C GLN A 47 36.05 4.62 -4.59
N ALA A 48 35.13 3.96 -3.86
CA ALA A 48 33.72 4.32 -3.87
C ALA A 48 33.47 5.49 -2.91
N VAL A 49 32.78 6.54 -3.38
CA VAL A 49 32.42 7.70 -2.56
C VAL A 49 31.65 7.26 -1.31
N ASP A 50 32.06 7.75 -0.14
CA ASP A 50 31.38 7.50 1.12
C ASP A 50 30.10 8.33 1.24
N HIS A 51 29.00 7.66 1.60
CA HIS A 51 27.72 8.30 1.87
C HIS A 51 27.22 8.02 3.29
N THR A 52 28.03 7.40 4.15
CA THR A 52 27.69 7.13 5.54
C THR A 52 27.25 8.42 6.24
N GLY A 53 26.11 8.36 6.93
CA GLY A 53 25.54 9.51 7.63
C GLY A 53 24.79 10.52 6.77
N LYS A 54 24.82 10.42 5.42
CA LYS A 54 23.93 11.24 4.59
C LYS A 54 22.47 10.93 4.92
N ARG A 55 21.63 11.96 4.92
CA ARG A 55 20.20 11.88 5.25
C ARG A 55 19.32 12.44 4.12
N ARG A 56 18.12 11.90 4.00
CA ARG A 56 17.02 12.47 3.21
C ARG A 56 15.70 12.06 3.87
N GLY A 57 14.93 13.05 4.30
CA GLY A 57 13.78 12.81 5.17
C GLY A 57 14.17 12.01 6.41
N LYS A 58 13.54 10.85 6.58
CA LYS A 58 13.69 9.89 7.68
C LYS A 58 14.67 8.76 7.37
N MET A 59 15.34 8.78 6.22
CA MET A 59 16.32 7.77 5.80
C MET A 59 17.74 8.27 6.05
N THR A 60 18.59 7.41 6.60
CA THR A 60 20.03 7.65 6.82
C THR A 60 20.84 6.55 6.14
N ALA A 61 21.83 6.90 5.32
CA ALA A 61 22.72 5.93 4.69
C ALA A 61 23.73 5.38 5.71
N ILE A 62 23.83 4.04 5.81
CA ILE A 62 24.64 3.37 6.84
C ILE A 62 25.71 2.44 6.28
N ALA A 63 25.52 1.88 5.08
CA ALA A 63 26.49 0.97 4.49
C ALA A 63 26.42 0.94 2.97
N TRP A 64 27.57 0.77 2.33
CA TRP A 64 27.66 0.50 0.90
C TRP A 64 27.19 -0.93 0.61
N VAL A 65 26.55 -1.14 -0.53
CA VAL A 65 26.08 -2.48 -0.94
C VAL A 65 26.70 -2.90 -2.27
N ARG A 66 26.58 -2.06 -3.29
CA ARG A 66 27.11 -2.34 -4.63
C ARG A 66 27.17 -1.11 -5.52
N ALA A 67 27.86 -1.23 -6.64
CA ALA A 67 27.67 -0.32 -7.76
C ALA A 67 26.23 -0.44 -8.31
N SER A 68 25.68 0.68 -8.77
CA SER A 68 24.42 0.69 -9.48
C SER A 68 24.54 -0.07 -10.80
N ARG A 69 23.44 -0.66 -11.28
CA ARG A 69 23.41 -1.40 -12.56
C ARG A 69 23.85 -0.55 -13.76
N SER A 70 23.69 0.78 -13.66
CA SER A 70 24.10 1.74 -14.69
C SER A 70 25.57 2.15 -14.61
N GLY A 71 26.33 1.71 -13.59
CA GLY A 71 27.68 2.19 -13.30
C GLY A 71 27.78 3.64 -12.78
N LYS A 72 26.81 4.50 -13.10
CA LYS A 72 26.75 5.93 -12.75
C LYS A 72 26.43 6.25 -11.27
N GLY A 73 26.78 5.38 -10.34
CA GLY A 73 26.53 5.62 -8.91
C GLY A 73 26.52 4.36 -8.07
N THR A 74 26.24 4.51 -6.78
CA THR A 74 26.28 3.44 -5.78
C THR A 74 24.89 3.20 -5.17
N VAL A 75 24.65 1.95 -4.78
CA VAL A 75 23.51 1.52 -3.99
C VAL A 75 23.99 1.33 -2.56
N TRP A 76 23.24 1.89 -1.62
CA TRP A 76 23.54 1.89 -0.19
C TRP A 76 22.36 1.33 0.58
N LEU A 77 22.67 0.63 1.67
CA LEU A 77 21.71 0.32 2.68
C LEU A 77 21.46 1.56 3.53
N CYS A 78 20.19 1.89 3.70
CA CYS A 78 19.74 3.05 4.44
C CYS A 78 18.77 2.63 5.52
N ARG A 79 18.95 3.15 6.74
CA ARG A 79 18.10 2.93 7.89
C ARG A 79 17.04 4.03 7.98
N CYS A 80 15.78 3.62 8.05
CA CYS A 80 14.66 4.50 8.38
C CYS A 80 14.66 4.78 9.89
N GLU A 81 14.15 5.95 10.31
CA GLU A 81 14.00 6.27 11.75
C GLU A 81 13.16 5.23 12.53
N CYS A 82 12.29 4.45 11.88
CA CYS A 82 11.54 3.36 12.51
C CYS A 82 12.38 2.09 12.78
N GLY A 83 13.64 2.06 12.36
CA GLY A 83 14.56 0.93 12.56
C GLY A 83 14.71 -0.01 11.37
N ARG A 84 13.81 0.04 10.38
CA ARG A 84 13.88 -0.79 9.15
C ARG A 84 14.92 -0.28 8.16
N TYR A 85 15.35 -1.16 7.26
CA TYR A 85 16.36 -0.88 6.26
C TYR A 85 15.84 -1.02 4.84
N GLU A 86 16.38 -0.22 3.92
CA GLU A 86 16.11 -0.33 2.48
C GLU A 86 17.31 0.04 1.63
N TYR A 87 17.34 -0.44 0.40
CA TYR A 87 18.33 -0.02 -0.59
C TYR A 87 17.97 1.31 -1.24
N ARG A 88 18.88 2.29 -1.20
CA ARG A 88 18.72 3.62 -1.83
C ARG A 88 19.99 4.05 -2.57
N ARG A 89 19.93 5.20 -3.25
CA ARG A 89 21.07 5.84 -3.94
C ARG A 89 21.35 7.24 -3.36
N PRO A 90 22.18 7.35 -2.30
CA PRO A 90 22.43 8.61 -1.60
C PRO A 90 23.18 9.69 -2.39
N GLY A 91 23.80 9.33 -3.51
CA GLY A 91 24.56 10.27 -4.34
C GLY A 91 23.78 11.51 -4.79
N THR A 92 22.44 11.44 -4.85
CA THR A 92 21.57 12.56 -5.28
C THR A 92 20.77 13.20 -4.14
N TRP A 93 20.98 12.79 -2.88
CA TRP A 93 20.12 13.24 -1.78
C TRP A 93 20.19 14.74 -1.52
N VAL A 94 21.34 15.37 -1.79
CA VAL A 94 21.53 16.83 -1.68
C VAL A 94 20.78 17.57 -2.78
N SER A 95 20.85 17.09 -4.02
CA SER A 95 20.24 17.75 -5.18
C SER A 95 18.75 17.45 -5.37
N LYS A 96 18.23 16.43 -4.69
CA LYS A 96 16.82 16.03 -4.76
C LYS A 96 16.24 15.91 -3.35
N PRO A 97 15.89 17.03 -2.71
CA PRO A 97 15.29 17.01 -1.38
C PRO A 97 13.97 16.24 -1.44
N LEU A 98 13.77 15.35 -0.46
CA LEU A 98 12.51 14.65 -0.24
C LEU A 98 12.29 14.63 1.27
N PRO A 99 11.70 15.69 1.86
CA PRO A 99 11.54 15.85 3.31
C PRO A 99 10.80 14.68 3.97
N ASP A 100 9.98 14.00 3.17
CA ASP A 100 9.05 12.98 3.58
C ASP A 100 9.52 11.55 3.31
N ASP A 101 10.74 11.40 2.80
CA ASP A 101 11.33 10.09 2.47
C ASP A 101 11.44 9.21 3.71
N ARG A 102 10.97 7.97 3.62
CA ARG A 102 10.92 6.97 4.70
C ARG A 102 10.77 5.58 4.08
N CYS A 103 10.89 4.52 4.88
CA CYS A 103 10.68 3.16 4.36
C CYS A 103 9.24 2.95 3.86
N GLU A 104 9.06 1.99 2.96
CA GLU A 104 7.80 1.58 2.34
C GLU A 104 6.74 1.27 3.39
N VAL A 105 7.10 0.55 4.46
CA VAL A 105 6.17 0.27 5.56
C VAL A 105 5.66 1.56 6.21
N CYS A 106 6.56 2.52 6.48
CA CYS A 106 6.16 3.82 7.02
C CYS A 106 5.44 4.72 6.01
N LEU A 107 5.65 4.53 4.72
CA LEU A 107 4.90 5.21 3.66
C LEU A 107 3.47 4.65 3.55
N GLN A 108 3.31 3.34 3.66
CA GLN A 108 2.03 2.65 3.60
C GLN A 108 1.20 2.86 4.88
N ALA A 109 1.86 3.00 6.03
CA ALA A 109 1.20 3.36 7.29
C ALA A 109 0.72 4.83 7.36
N ARG A 110 0.76 5.60 6.27
CA ARG A 110 0.32 7.00 6.26
C ARG A 110 -1.19 7.12 6.41
N GLY A 111 -1.61 7.41 7.63
CA GLY A 111 -2.97 7.85 7.97
C GLY A 111 -4.06 6.84 7.61
N PRO A 112 -5.30 7.08 8.04
CA PRO A 112 -6.43 6.32 7.55
C PRO A 112 -6.59 6.52 6.04
N ASN A 113 -6.76 5.43 5.29
CA ASN A 113 -7.06 5.45 3.86
C ASN A 113 -8.30 6.34 3.59
N ALA A 114 -8.39 6.94 2.39
CA ALA A 114 -9.55 7.72 1.95
C ALA A 114 -10.90 7.05 2.23
N ARG A 115 -11.00 5.71 2.11
CA ARG A 115 -12.22 4.95 2.47
C ARG A 115 -12.48 4.94 3.98
N GLN A 116 -11.44 4.85 4.79
CA GLN A 116 -11.55 4.86 6.25
C GLN A 116 -11.96 6.25 6.78
N THR A 117 -11.56 7.33 6.10
CA THR A 117 -11.97 8.70 6.46
C THR A 117 -13.27 9.16 5.80
N ALA A 118 -13.77 8.45 4.78
CA ALA A 118 -14.97 8.84 4.04
C ALA A 118 -16.22 9.01 4.94
N PRO A 119 -16.53 8.10 5.90
CA PRO A 119 -17.69 8.27 6.77
C PRO A 119 -17.62 9.56 7.59
N ARG A 120 -16.46 9.85 8.20
CA ARG A 120 -16.26 11.07 8.99
C ARG A 120 -16.36 12.33 8.13
N ARG A 121 -15.80 12.31 6.91
CA ARG A 121 -15.91 13.44 5.96
C ARG A 121 -17.36 13.68 5.53
N LEU A 122 -18.11 12.60 5.29
CA LEU A 122 -19.52 12.69 4.93
C LEU A 122 -20.36 13.25 6.08
N GLN A 123 -20.15 12.76 7.30
CA GLN A 123 -20.82 13.27 8.50
C GLN A 123 -20.52 14.75 8.73
N GLN A 124 -19.25 15.16 8.59
CA GLN A 124 -18.88 16.57 8.70
C GLN A 124 -19.60 17.42 7.65
N TRP A 125 -19.59 16.99 6.38
CA TRP A 125 -20.28 17.70 5.31
C TRP A 125 -21.80 17.80 5.58
N GLN A 126 -22.43 16.73 6.07
CA GLN A 126 -23.85 16.77 6.45
C GLN A 126 -24.10 17.80 7.56
N GLN A 127 -23.23 17.86 8.57
CA GLN A 127 -23.33 18.84 9.63
C GLN A 127 -23.16 20.27 9.10
N ASP A 128 -22.15 20.50 8.25
CA ASP A 128 -21.91 21.80 7.63
C ASP A 128 -23.12 22.28 6.81
N MET A 129 -23.82 21.37 6.12
CA MET A 129 -25.06 21.67 5.39
C MET A 129 -26.23 22.01 6.32
N ARG A 130 -26.37 21.30 7.45
CA ARG A 130 -27.37 21.62 8.48
C ARG A 130 -27.12 22.99 9.09
N ASP A 131 -25.86 23.29 9.41
CA ASP A 131 -25.46 24.58 9.99
C ASP A 131 -25.68 25.74 9.01
N LEU A 132 -25.61 25.49 7.70
CA LEU A 132 -25.98 26.43 6.65
C LEU A 132 -27.51 26.61 6.50
N GLY A 133 -28.32 25.75 7.10
CA GLY A 133 -29.78 25.82 7.12
C GLY A 133 -30.51 24.91 6.11
N LEU A 134 -29.84 23.87 5.59
CA LEU A 134 -30.49 22.83 4.80
C LEU A 134 -31.17 21.79 5.71
N THR A 135 -32.30 21.25 5.26
CA THR A 135 -32.98 20.14 5.93
C THR A 135 -32.32 18.79 5.60
N ASP A 136 -32.60 17.76 6.41
CA ASP A 136 -32.12 16.40 6.13
C ASP A 136 -32.66 15.84 4.80
N GLU A 137 -33.87 16.25 4.38
CA GLU A 137 -34.44 15.90 3.08
C GLU A 137 -33.65 16.54 1.93
N GLU A 138 -33.32 17.83 2.03
CA GLU A 138 -32.50 18.55 1.04
C GLU A 138 -31.09 17.95 0.94
N ILE A 139 -30.49 17.60 2.09
CA ILE A 139 -29.18 16.92 2.14
C ILE A 139 -29.27 15.53 1.49
N GLY A 140 -30.37 14.80 1.69
CA GLY A 140 -30.63 13.52 1.03
C GLY A 140 -30.68 13.65 -0.50
N LEU A 141 -31.30 14.70 -1.02
CA LEU A 141 -31.32 14.98 -2.47
C LEU A 141 -29.92 15.28 -3.01
N LEU A 142 -29.11 16.05 -2.30
CA LEU A 142 -27.72 16.33 -2.69
C LEU A 142 -26.84 15.07 -2.74
N GLN A 143 -27.19 14.04 -1.96
CA GLN A 143 -26.49 12.74 -1.94
C GLN A 143 -27.04 11.73 -2.95
N ALA A 144 -28.14 12.05 -3.64
CA ALA A 144 -28.78 11.13 -4.57
C ALA A 144 -27.88 10.86 -5.80
N PRO A 145 -27.81 9.60 -6.28
CA PRO A 145 -27.06 9.28 -7.49
C PRO A 145 -27.51 10.14 -8.68
N GLY A 146 -26.56 10.68 -9.43
CA GLY A 146 -26.86 11.51 -10.61
C GLY A 146 -27.19 12.97 -10.31
N VAL A 147 -27.26 13.37 -9.04
CA VAL A 147 -27.37 14.79 -8.66
C VAL A 147 -25.99 15.42 -8.63
N ASN A 148 -25.80 16.50 -9.39
CA ASN A 148 -24.54 17.24 -9.46
C ASN A 148 -24.77 18.71 -9.06
N VAL A 149 -24.76 18.96 -7.76
CA VAL A 149 -24.94 20.30 -7.18
C VAL A 149 -23.65 20.71 -6.47
N ASP A 150 -23.13 21.88 -6.83
CA ASP A 150 -21.96 22.45 -6.17
C ASP A 150 -22.38 23.07 -4.83
N THR A 151 -21.83 22.55 -3.73
CA THR A 151 -22.08 23.03 -2.36
C THR A 151 -20.93 23.86 -1.81
N ARG A 152 -19.77 23.92 -2.48
CA ARG A 152 -18.58 24.55 -1.92
C ARG A 152 -18.70 26.07 -1.97
N GLY A 153 -18.73 26.72 -0.80
CA GLY A 153 -18.76 28.18 -0.69
C GLY A 153 -20.06 28.81 -1.17
N ARG A 154 -21.14 28.03 -1.29
CA ARG A 154 -22.47 28.51 -1.68
C ARG A 154 -23.30 28.85 -0.46
N THR A 155 -24.22 29.79 -0.62
CA THR A 155 -25.29 30.05 0.36
C THR A 155 -26.41 29.03 0.22
N VAL A 156 -27.22 28.84 1.27
CA VAL A 156 -28.40 27.94 1.23
C VAL A 156 -29.36 28.29 0.08
N ALA A 157 -29.56 29.57 -0.21
CA ALA A 157 -30.44 30.01 -1.29
C ALA A 157 -29.91 29.57 -2.68
N GLN A 158 -28.59 29.68 -2.90
CA GLN A 158 -27.95 29.24 -4.15
C GLN A 158 -27.97 27.72 -4.32
N ILE A 159 -27.88 26.96 -3.22
CA ILE A 159 -27.96 25.50 -3.27
C ILE A 159 -29.39 25.07 -3.62
N ARG A 160 -30.41 25.68 -2.99
CA ARG A 160 -31.83 25.45 -3.31
C ARG A 160 -32.17 25.79 -4.76
N GLU A 161 -31.62 26.89 -5.27
CA GLU A 161 -31.81 27.29 -6.66
C GLU A 161 -31.24 26.24 -7.64
N GLN A 162 -30.07 25.67 -7.33
CA GLN A 162 -29.49 24.59 -8.14
C GLN A 162 -30.35 23.32 -8.09
N LEU A 163 -30.86 22.93 -6.92
CA LEU A 163 -31.77 21.79 -6.79
C LEU A 163 -33.06 21.99 -7.59
N ALA A 164 -33.61 23.21 -7.61
CA ALA A 164 -34.82 23.54 -8.35
C ALA A 164 -34.63 23.53 -9.89
N LYS A 165 -33.41 23.79 -10.38
CA LYS A 165 -33.10 23.77 -11.83
C LYS A 165 -33.03 22.35 -12.40
N GLY A 166 -33.03 21.32 -11.56
CA GLY A 166 -32.92 19.91 -11.95
C GLY A 166 -31.53 19.55 -12.49
N PRO A 167 -31.21 18.25 -12.61
CA PRO A 167 -29.96 17.82 -13.23
C PRO A 167 -29.99 18.17 -14.73
N THR A 168 -29.01 18.94 -15.19
CA THR A 168 -28.67 19.08 -16.63
C THR A 168 -28.08 17.81 -17.20
#